data_AF-A0A6N8WVD2-F1
#
_entry.id   AF-A0A6N8WVD2-F1
#
_cell.length_a   1.000
_cell.length_b   1.000
_cell.length_c   1.000
_cell.angle_alpha   90.00
_cell.angle_beta   90.00
_cell.angle_gamma   90.00
#
_symmetry.space_group_name_H-M   'P 1'
#
loop_
_entity.id
_entity.type
_entity.pdbx_description
1 polymer ?
#
loop_
_entity_poly.entity_id
_entity_poly.type
_entity_poly.pdbx_seq_one_letter_code
_entity_poly.pdbx_strand_id
1 'polypeptide(L)'
;MSDAIAWYDANAERASDRYESVTFERVHGWLADLLPKPPAAVLDVGAGSGRDAAHLSGLGYDVVAVEPSARMRELARARHDAPRITWRDDRLPALKDTFSTGLSFDVILVSAVWMHLAPTDRARAFRKLITLLKPGGLLAITLRQGPDDDNRGFHPVTVDELRRLATDHGAYVERESSNDDHMGRGDVHWKQIAVRLPDDGTDALPLLRNVILNDSKSSTYKLGLLRVLCRIADSAFGLAEEQGEDHVAIPMGLVALTWIRLYKPLVDADIPQSPVNEHGGHRLGFVRQAGIERLDVSHHDLRVGSRFSGDDLAALHRSLLDVTSTIIRMPVRYMTYPNSDDPVLPFRHKGTTKRPPRPADGKLTAGYLASFGALRVPMHLWMAIRRLSVWIEPAIIAEWKLLMRAYAARQGRQLDEQRLAQAMAWLEPERDVRLAREQADRLLKAGPLHCVWTGRRLTRRNLDIDHCFPWAIWPCGDLWNLMPAHRKVNQREKRNLLPGDRILRQAEERILTWWNDAYRAPNSVLGDRFTVEAATSLPGVSSSSDRLDDYYAGLALQRLRLKHNQQAPEWTGEPYLRK
;
A
#
# COMPACT_ATOMS: atom_id res chain seq x y z
N MET A 1 37.53 20.84 7.72
CA MET A 1 36.42 20.87 8.70
C MET A 1 36.72 21.99 9.69
N SER A 2 36.14 23.20 9.56
CA SER A 2 35.88 24.12 10.70
C SER A 2 35.51 25.56 10.32
N ASP A 3 35.79 26.06 9.11
CA ASP A 3 35.77 27.52 8.88
C ASP A 3 34.39 28.18 9.04
N ALA A 4 33.31 27.56 8.55
CA ALA A 4 31.97 28.12 8.66
C ALA A 4 31.46 28.19 10.11
N ILE A 5 31.57 27.09 10.88
CA ILE A 5 31.07 27.04 12.27
C ILE A 5 31.87 28.01 13.14
N ALA A 6 33.20 28.03 13.01
CA ALA A 6 34.05 28.95 13.74
C ALA A 6 33.73 30.42 13.43
N TRP A 7 33.41 30.73 12.16
CA TRP A 7 32.95 32.07 11.77
C TRP A 7 31.64 32.44 12.49
N TYR A 8 30.66 31.53 12.54
CA TYR A 8 29.39 31.77 13.22
C TYR A 8 29.56 31.92 14.73
N ASP A 9 30.43 31.13 15.36
CA ASP A 9 30.74 31.30 16.79
C ASP A 9 31.38 32.67 17.07
N ALA A 10 32.30 33.13 16.20
CA ALA A 10 32.99 34.41 16.36
C ALA A 10 32.12 35.65 16.01
N ASN A 11 31.03 35.46 15.26
CA ASN A 11 30.18 36.55 14.75
C ASN A 11 28.71 36.43 15.19
N ALA A 12 28.45 35.63 16.24
CA ALA A 12 27.11 35.15 16.55
C ALA A 12 26.10 36.26 16.81
N GLU A 13 26.45 37.30 17.58
CA GLU A 13 25.56 38.43 17.87
C GLU A 13 25.15 39.17 16.58
N ARG A 14 26.15 39.53 15.76
CA ARG A 14 25.95 40.22 14.48
C ARG A 14 25.12 39.38 13.51
N ALA A 15 25.40 38.08 13.42
CA ALA A 15 24.67 37.17 12.55
C ALA A 15 23.23 36.99 13.03
N SER A 16 23.02 36.80 14.33
CA SER A 16 21.71 36.65 14.95
C SER A 16 20.82 37.87 14.71
N ASP A 17 21.32 39.08 14.99
CA ASP A 17 20.53 40.31 14.80
C ASP A 17 20.16 40.53 13.33
N ARG A 18 21.08 40.23 12.41
CA ARG A 18 20.79 40.33 10.97
C ARG A 18 19.71 39.33 10.55
N TYR A 19 19.74 38.09 11.02
CA TYR A 19 18.77 37.06 10.64
C TYR A 19 17.38 37.32 11.20
N GLU A 20 17.31 37.98 12.36
CA GLU A 20 16.06 38.35 13.03
C GLU A 20 15.44 39.64 12.45
N SER A 21 16.16 40.36 11.58
CA SER A 21 15.64 41.56 10.91
C SER A 21 14.61 41.28 9.80
N VAL A 22 14.43 40.02 9.43
CA VAL A 22 13.41 39.56 8.46
C VAL A 22 12.58 38.44 9.07
N THR A 23 11.28 38.38 8.76
CA THR A 23 10.37 37.38 9.34
C THR A 23 10.37 36.06 8.58
N PHE A 24 9.86 34.99 9.21
CA PHE A 24 9.69 33.68 8.56
C PHE A 24 8.85 33.80 7.28
N GLU A 25 7.72 34.49 7.33
CA GLU A 25 6.79 34.62 6.20
C GLU A 25 7.43 35.34 5.02
N ARG A 26 8.30 36.33 5.29
CA ARG A 26 9.02 37.03 4.24
C ARG A 26 10.03 36.14 3.52
N VAL A 27 10.69 35.24 4.25
CA VAL A 27 11.69 34.31 3.69
C VAL A 27 11.02 33.07 3.09
N HIS A 28 10.00 32.53 3.76
CA HIS A 28 9.44 31.20 3.56
C HIS A 28 7.94 31.19 3.21
N GLY A 29 7.34 32.33 2.90
CA GLY A 29 5.92 32.41 2.51
C GLY A 29 5.55 31.54 1.30
N TRP A 30 6.53 31.19 0.47
CA TRP A 30 6.40 30.24 -0.64
C TRP A 30 6.10 28.79 -0.21
N LEU A 31 6.22 28.47 1.09
CA LEU A 31 5.89 27.17 1.68
C LEU A 31 4.49 27.10 2.27
N ALA A 32 3.77 28.23 2.40
CA ALA A 32 2.57 28.32 3.24
C ALA A 32 1.48 27.29 2.91
N ASP A 33 1.29 26.98 1.63
CA ASP A 33 0.32 26.00 1.12
C ASP A 33 0.90 24.57 0.98
N LEU A 34 2.21 24.39 1.17
CA LEU A 34 2.89 23.09 1.11
C LEU A 34 3.10 22.45 2.49
N LEU A 35 3.02 23.24 3.57
CA LEU A 35 3.18 22.76 4.93
C LEU A 35 1.96 21.92 5.36
N PRO A 36 2.17 20.77 6.03
CA PRO A 36 1.08 19.97 6.57
C PRO A 36 0.36 20.70 7.70
N LYS A 37 -0.89 20.35 8.02
CA LYS A 37 -1.57 20.96 9.17
C LYS A 37 -0.88 20.55 10.49
N PRO A 38 -0.68 21.47 11.45
CA PRO A 38 -0.18 21.11 12.78
C PRO A 38 -1.22 20.29 13.56
N PRO A 39 -0.79 19.43 14.51
CA PRO A 39 0.61 19.20 14.89
C PRO A 39 1.35 18.30 13.89
N ALA A 40 2.61 18.65 13.59
CA ALA A 40 3.52 17.84 12.79
C ALA A 40 4.97 18.04 13.27
N ALA A 41 5.83 17.08 12.97
CA ALA A 41 7.24 17.11 13.37
C ALA A 41 8.09 17.81 12.31
N VAL A 42 8.86 18.81 12.71
CA VAL A 42 9.73 19.59 11.81
C VAL A 42 11.19 19.50 12.26
N LEU A 43 12.10 19.31 11.31
CA LEU A 43 13.54 19.43 11.54
C LEU A 43 14.05 20.71 10.89
N ASP A 44 14.55 21.65 11.68
CA ASP A 44 15.23 22.85 11.20
C ASP A 44 16.75 22.62 11.25
N VAL A 45 17.39 22.45 10.08
CA VAL A 45 18.81 22.12 9.97
C VAL A 45 19.62 23.38 9.72
N GLY A 46 20.47 23.72 10.68
CA GLY A 46 21.19 25.01 10.75
C GLY A 46 20.27 26.13 11.22
N ALA A 47 19.60 25.90 12.35
CA ALA A 47 18.54 26.77 12.88
C ALA A 47 19.01 28.20 13.23
N GLY A 48 20.31 28.44 13.33
CA GLY A 48 20.88 29.78 13.46
C GLY A 48 20.36 30.53 14.68
N SER A 49 19.71 31.69 14.46
CA SER A 49 19.15 32.53 15.53
C SER A 49 17.88 31.94 16.16
N GLY A 50 17.33 30.86 15.58
CA GLY A 50 16.09 30.24 16.03
C GLY A 50 14.80 30.85 15.49
N ARG A 51 14.89 31.88 14.64
CA ARG A 51 13.73 32.55 14.04
C ARG A 51 12.73 31.56 13.43
N ASP A 52 13.22 30.68 12.56
CA ASP A 52 12.37 29.79 11.78
C ASP A 52 11.76 28.71 12.70
N ALA A 53 12.56 28.10 13.57
CA ALA A 53 12.09 27.17 14.60
C ALA A 53 11.04 27.78 15.55
N ALA A 54 11.22 29.02 15.99
CA ALA A 54 10.29 29.74 16.86
C ALA A 54 8.95 30.03 16.18
N HIS A 55 8.99 30.50 14.93
CA HIS A 55 7.78 30.73 14.15
C HIS A 55 6.98 29.43 13.96
N LEU A 56 7.63 28.34 13.54
CA LEU A 56 6.99 27.04 13.34
C LEU A 56 6.45 26.47 14.67
N SER A 57 7.19 26.60 15.77
CA SER A 57 6.68 26.24 17.10
C SER A 57 5.43 27.04 17.47
N GLY A 58 5.36 28.33 17.11
CA GLY A 58 4.20 29.19 17.32
C GLY A 58 2.96 28.77 16.53
N LEU A 59 3.15 28.13 15.36
CA LEU A 59 2.08 27.52 14.57
C LEU A 59 1.59 26.18 15.15
N GLY A 60 2.25 25.63 16.18
CA GLY A 60 1.88 24.36 16.83
C GLY A 60 2.64 23.13 16.32
N TYR A 61 3.72 23.31 15.56
CA TYR A 61 4.63 22.22 15.20
C TYR A 61 5.55 21.83 16.35
N ASP A 62 5.98 20.57 16.37
CA ASP A 62 7.04 20.09 17.25
C ASP A 62 8.37 20.14 16.49
N VAL A 63 9.25 21.07 16.87
CA VAL A 63 10.45 21.42 16.11
C VAL A 63 11.70 20.84 16.76
N VAL A 64 12.49 20.09 16.01
CA VAL A 64 13.87 19.75 16.35
C VAL A 64 14.78 20.75 15.62
N ALA A 65 15.46 21.61 16.37
CA ALA A 65 16.35 22.64 15.84
C ALA A 65 17.80 22.18 15.97
N VAL A 66 18.45 21.89 14.85
CA VAL A 66 19.86 21.47 14.78
C VAL A 66 20.72 22.69 14.48
N GLU A 67 21.64 23.03 15.36
CA GLU A 67 22.59 24.13 15.17
C GLU A 67 23.96 23.76 15.77
N PRO A 68 25.02 23.58 14.95
CA PRO A 68 26.34 23.19 15.46
C PRO A 68 27.13 24.33 16.12
N SER A 69 26.88 25.60 15.80
CA SER A 69 27.52 26.72 16.50
C SER A 69 26.96 26.82 17.93
N ALA A 70 27.83 26.62 18.91
CA ALA A 70 27.46 26.69 20.31
C ALA A 70 26.93 28.09 20.67
N ARG A 71 27.60 29.14 20.18
CA ARG A 71 27.24 30.52 20.49
C ARG A 71 25.92 30.93 19.85
N MET A 72 25.68 30.57 18.58
CA MET A 72 24.38 30.82 17.92
C MET A 72 23.25 30.10 18.65
N ARG A 73 23.45 28.84 19.00
CA ARG A 73 22.45 28.01 19.72
C ARG A 73 22.13 28.57 21.11
N GLU A 74 23.12 29.10 21.84
CA GLU A 74 22.89 29.78 23.12
C GLU A 74 22.05 31.05 22.96
N LEU A 75 22.41 31.92 22.00
CA LEU A 75 21.66 33.15 21.71
C LEU A 75 20.22 32.84 21.29
N ALA A 76 20.04 31.82 20.45
CA ALA A 76 18.73 31.40 19.97
C ALA A 76 17.84 30.89 21.11
N ARG A 77 18.37 30.07 22.02
CA ARG A 77 17.65 29.61 23.22
C ARG A 77 17.28 30.76 24.15
N ALA A 78 18.17 31.73 24.32
CA ALA A 78 17.91 32.89 25.16
C ALA A 78 16.85 33.83 24.55
N ARG A 79 16.81 33.92 23.21
CA ARG A 79 15.86 34.77 22.48
C ARG A 79 14.48 34.12 22.35
N HIS A 80 14.43 32.81 22.17
CA HIS A 80 13.21 32.06 21.87
C HIS A 80 12.97 30.94 22.89
N ASP A 81 12.33 31.28 24.01
CA ASP A 81 11.87 30.33 25.02
C ASP A 81 10.49 29.76 24.62
N ALA A 82 10.47 28.90 23.59
CA ALA A 82 9.24 28.30 23.07
C ALA A 82 9.12 26.83 23.49
N PRO A 83 7.93 26.37 23.95
CA PRO A 83 7.77 25.06 24.60
C PRO A 83 7.90 23.84 23.67
N ARG A 84 7.94 24.03 22.34
CA ARG A 84 7.97 22.93 21.36
C ARG A 84 9.27 22.89 20.54
N ILE A 85 10.34 23.52 21.02
CA ILE A 85 11.65 23.47 20.35
C ILE A 85 12.61 22.57 21.13
N THR A 86 13.11 21.53 20.47
CA THR A 86 14.19 20.68 20.96
C THR A 86 15.49 21.02 20.25
N TRP A 87 16.39 21.70 20.94
CA TRP A 87 17.69 22.13 20.41
C TRP A 87 18.74 21.02 20.45
N ARG A 88 19.45 20.79 19.34
CA ARG A 88 20.52 19.78 19.23
C ARG A 88 21.81 20.34 18.64
N ASP A 89 22.93 19.87 19.18
CA ASP A 89 24.26 20.03 18.59
C ASP A 89 24.50 18.86 17.63
N ASP A 90 24.28 19.09 16.34
CA ASP A 90 24.48 18.12 15.28
C ASP A 90 24.72 18.86 13.96
N ARG A 91 25.09 18.15 12.90
CA ARG A 91 25.43 18.79 11.62
C ARG A 91 25.35 17.87 10.41
N LEU A 92 25.12 18.48 9.25
CA LEU A 92 25.40 17.85 7.96
C LEU A 92 26.92 17.63 7.78
N PRO A 93 27.33 16.62 6.98
CA PRO A 93 26.50 15.73 6.16
C PRO A 93 25.98 14.49 6.90
N ALA A 94 26.21 14.36 8.20
CA ALA A 94 25.95 13.10 8.92
C ALA A 94 24.63 13.06 9.68
N LEU A 95 24.25 14.17 10.34
CA LEU A 95 23.14 14.27 11.28
C LEU A 95 23.08 13.07 12.24
N LYS A 96 24.23 12.74 12.84
CA LYS A 96 24.45 11.44 13.49
C LYS A 96 23.53 11.28 14.69
N ASP A 97 23.46 12.31 15.52
CA ASP A 97 22.73 12.25 16.78
C ASP A 97 21.24 12.36 16.55
N THR A 98 20.83 13.18 15.57
CA THR A 98 19.45 13.28 15.09
C THR A 98 19.00 11.94 14.52
N PHE A 99 19.79 11.32 13.66
CA PHE A 99 19.50 10.00 13.09
C PHE A 99 19.42 8.90 14.15
N SER A 100 20.24 8.95 15.19
CA SER A 100 20.22 7.96 16.27
C SER A 100 18.94 7.96 17.11
N THR A 101 18.14 9.03 17.04
CA THR A 101 16.86 9.10 17.78
C THR A 101 15.79 8.18 17.21
N GLY A 102 15.92 7.77 15.95
CA GLY A 102 14.87 7.05 15.21
C GLY A 102 13.67 7.93 14.84
N LEU A 103 13.74 9.25 15.05
CA LEU A 103 12.70 10.19 14.62
C LEU A 103 12.72 10.38 13.10
N SER A 104 11.54 10.65 12.55
CA SER A 104 11.33 11.08 11.18
C SER A 104 10.40 12.29 11.16
N PHE A 105 10.54 13.14 10.14
CA PHE A 105 9.96 14.48 10.12
C PHE A 105 9.00 14.66 8.93
N ASP A 106 7.89 15.33 9.18
CA ASP A 106 6.93 15.73 8.15
C ASP A 106 7.49 16.85 7.27
N VAL A 107 8.31 17.74 7.86
CA VAL A 107 9.03 18.80 7.15
C VAL A 107 10.49 18.84 7.60
N ILE A 108 11.40 18.99 6.66
CA ILE A 108 12.80 19.34 6.94
C ILE A 108 13.10 20.66 6.24
N LEU A 109 13.53 21.66 7.00
CA LEU A 109 13.96 22.96 6.51
C LEU A 109 15.48 23.03 6.50
N VAL A 110 16.06 23.38 5.36
CA VAL A 110 17.49 23.66 5.17
C VAL A 110 17.62 25.07 4.59
N SER A 111 17.46 26.05 5.47
CA SER A 111 17.42 27.46 5.11
C SER A 111 18.82 28.06 5.14
N ALA A 112 19.34 28.50 3.98
CA ALA A 112 20.65 29.16 3.87
C ALA A 112 21.84 28.35 4.41
N VAL A 113 21.76 27.02 4.30
CA VAL A 113 22.79 26.10 4.84
C VAL A 113 23.53 25.32 3.75
N TRP A 114 22.89 25.03 2.61
CA TRP A 114 23.45 24.12 1.59
C TRP A 114 24.77 24.60 0.98
N MET A 115 24.98 25.92 0.88
CA MET A 115 26.23 26.52 0.36
C MET A 115 27.44 26.27 1.25
N HIS A 116 27.26 25.93 2.52
CA HIS A 116 28.36 25.58 3.43
C HIS A 116 28.86 24.14 3.23
N LEU A 117 28.16 23.33 2.43
CA LEU A 117 28.56 21.96 2.17
C LEU A 117 29.48 21.88 0.96
N ALA A 118 30.64 21.26 1.17
CA ALA A 118 31.53 20.87 0.10
C ALA A 118 30.79 19.97 -0.90
N PRO A 119 31.00 20.12 -2.22
CA PRO A 119 30.30 19.32 -3.23
C PRO A 119 30.40 17.79 -3.00
N THR A 120 31.52 17.31 -2.47
CA THR A 120 31.75 15.90 -2.15
C THR A 120 30.87 15.36 -1.02
N ASP A 121 30.36 16.23 -0.14
CA ASP A 121 29.54 15.86 1.01
C ASP A 121 28.02 15.94 0.73
N ARG A 122 27.61 16.64 -0.33
CA ARG A 122 26.21 16.93 -0.65
C ARG A 122 25.37 15.69 -0.92
N ALA A 123 25.90 14.70 -1.62
CA ALA A 123 25.17 13.44 -1.87
C ALA A 123 24.89 12.69 -0.56
N ARG A 124 25.86 12.68 0.38
CA ARG A 124 25.69 12.07 1.70
C ARG A 124 24.70 12.85 2.56
N ALA A 125 24.80 14.18 2.55
CA ALA A 125 23.87 15.08 3.24
C ALA A 125 22.43 14.88 2.75
N PHE A 126 22.21 14.90 1.43
CA PHE A 126 20.90 14.73 0.83
C PHE A 126 20.28 13.38 1.19
N ARG A 127 21.05 12.29 1.04
CA ARG A 127 20.60 10.95 1.45
C ARG A 127 20.16 10.93 2.91
N LYS A 128 20.90 11.60 3.81
CA LYS A 128 20.54 11.69 5.23
C LYS A 128 19.26 12.48 5.47
N LEU A 129 19.09 13.62 4.80
CA LEU A 129 17.85 14.41 4.87
C LEU A 129 16.65 13.59 4.38
N ILE A 130 16.74 12.95 3.20
CA ILE A 130 15.65 12.12 2.67
C ILE A 130 15.32 10.93 3.59
N THR A 131 16.32 10.29 4.18
CA THR A 131 16.07 9.16 5.11
C THR A 131 15.37 9.61 6.41
N LEU A 132 15.54 10.88 6.79
CA LEU A 132 14.89 11.46 7.96
C LEU A 132 13.48 11.99 7.65
N LEU A 133 13.07 12.07 6.38
CA LEU A 133 11.69 12.41 6.04
C LEU A 133 10.77 11.23 6.35
N LYS A 134 9.58 11.54 6.85
CA LYS A 134 8.45 10.62 6.75
C LYS A 134 8.06 10.43 5.28
N PRO A 135 7.41 9.32 4.93
CA PRO A 135 6.73 9.18 3.64
C PRO A 135 5.73 10.34 3.47
N GLY A 136 5.66 10.96 2.28
CA GLY A 136 4.90 12.19 2.06
C GLY A 136 5.56 13.48 2.59
N GLY A 137 6.71 13.36 3.27
CA GLY A 137 7.40 14.48 3.90
C GLY A 137 8.00 15.47 2.91
N LEU A 138 8.09 16.72 3.34
CA LEU A 138 8.61 17.86 2.58
C LEU A 138 10.04 18.22 3.00
N LEU A 139 10.98 18.24 2.06
CA LEU A 139 12.29 18.86 2.24
C LEU A 139 12.32 20.21 1.52
N ALA A 140 12.40 21.28 2.29
CA ALA A 140 12.52 22.65 1.77
C ALA A 140 13.98 23.12 1.89
N ILE A 141 14.58 23.53 0.78
CA ILE A 141 15.96 24.01 0.73
C ILE A 141 16.00 25.40 0.08
N THR A 142 16.74 26.33 0.69
CA THR A 142 17.05 27.62 0.06
C THR A 142 18.53 27.69 -0.32
N LEU A 143 18.78 28.05 -1.58
CA LEU A 143 20.08 28.12 -2.21
C LEU A 143 20.46 29.58 -2.42
N ARG A 144 21.58 30.01 -1.84
CA ARG A 144 22.13 31.33 -2.08
C ARG A 144 22.98 31.34 -3.36
N GLN A 145 22.66 32.24 -4.27
CA GLN A 145 23.47 32.59 -5.44
C GLN A 145 24.16 33.93 -5.18
N GLY A 146 25.41 34.08 -5.62
CA GLY A 146 26.22 35.27 -5.40
C GLY A 146 27.57 34.97 -4.74
N PRO A 147 28.48 35.96 -4.62
CA PRO A 147 29.83 35.78 -4.09
C PRO A 147 29.85 35.36 -2.62
N ASP A 148 30.97 34.80 -2.14
CA ASP A 148 31.18 34.51 -0.72
C ASP A 148 31.61 35.78 0.03
N ASP A 149 30.63 36.60 0.39
CA ASP A 149 30.88 37.77 1.22
C ASP A 149 31.31 37.28 2.61
N ASP A 150 32.42 37.82 3.12
CA ASP A 150 33.03 37.51 4.42
C ASP A 150 33.80 36.17 4.54
N ASN A 151 34.16 35.54 3.41
CA ASN A 151 35.02 34.34 3.37
C ASN A 151 34.51 33.22 4.31
N ARG A 152 33.21 32.94 4.25
CA ARG A 152 32.53 31.96 5.12
C ARG A 152 32.69 30.52 4.65
N GLY A 153 33.34 30.32 3.50
CA GLY A 153 33.54 29.01 2.89
C GLY A 153 32.35 28.59 2.03
N PHE A 154 31.72 29.52 1.33
CA PHE A 154 30.58 29.21 0.46
C PHE A 154 31.04 28.50 -0.81
N HIS A 155 30.29 27.47 -1.18
CA HIS A 155 30.45 26.74 -2.41
C HIS A 155 29.29 27.05 -3.38
N PRO A 156 29.52 27.08 -4.71
CA PRO A 156 28.46 27.23 -5.69
C PRO A 156 27.38 26.16 -5.56
N VAL A 157 26.11 26.55 -5.73
CA VAL A 157 24.94 25.67 -5.60
C VAL A 157 24.00 25.83 -6.79
N THR A 158 23.37 24.74 -7.21
CA THR A 158 22.41 24.75 -8.32
C THR A 158 21.16 23.94 -8.00
N VAL A 159 20.04 24.33 -8.59
CA VAL A 159 18.78 23.57 -8.49
C VAL A 159 18.90 22.21 -9.20
N ASP A 160 19.63 22.16 -10.32
CA ASP A 160 19.85 20.91 -11.07
C ASP A 160 20.55 19.82 -10.26
N GLU A 161 21.48 20.21 -9.37
CA GLU A 161 22.11 19.27 -8.43
C GLU A 161 21.07 18.64 -7.50
N LEU A 162 20.22 19.45 -6.87
CA LEU A 162 19.17 18.95 -5.97
C LEU A 162 18.10 18.15 -6.70
N ARG A 163 17.76 18.52 -7.95
CA ARG A 163 16.81 17.77 -8.78
C ARG A 163 17.31 16.37 -9.11
N ARG A 164 18.59 16.25 -9.49
CA ARG A 164 19.23 14.93 -9.71
C ARG A 164 19.24 14.11 -8.42
N LEU A 165 19.69 14.70 -7.32
CA LEU A 165 19.72 14.03 -6.01
C LEU A 165 18.32 13.55 -5.58
N ALA A 166 17.27 14.35 -5.82
CA ALA A 166 15.88 13.96 -5.54
C ALA A 166 15.48 12.73 -6.37
N THR A 167 15.71 12.76 -7.68
CA THR A 167 15.37 11.65 -8.58
C THR A 167 16.11 10.36 -8.21
N ASP A 168 17.40 10.46 -7.88
CA ASP A 168 18.22 9.32 -7.47
C ASP A 168 17.71 8.64 -6.19
N HIS A 169 16.94 9.37 -5.36
CA HIS A 169 16.36 8.87 -4.11
C HIS A 169 14.84 8.65 -4.20
N GLY A 170 14.26 8.66 -5.41
CA GLY A 170 12.83 8.43 -5.62
C GLY A 170 11.93 9.56 -5.12
N ALA A 171 12.50 10.74 -4.85
CA ALA A 171 11.77 11.96 -4.53
C ALA A 171 11.57 12.82 -5.78
N TYR A 172 10.62 13.77 -5.73
CA TYR A 172 10.38 14.70 -6.84
C TYR A 172 10.39 16.15 -6.37
N VAL A 173 10.71 17.06 -7.29
CA VAL A 173 10.64 18.50 -7.05
C VAL A 173 9.19 18.93 -7.20
N GLU A 174 8.56 19.31 -6.10
CA GLU A 174 7.17 19.78 -6.07
C GLU A 174 7.06 21.25 -6.41
N ARG A 175 8.03 22.07 -5.97
CA ARG A 175 8.06 23.50 -6.27
C ARG A 175 9.48 24.00 -6.41
N GLU A 176 9.65 24.92 -7.35
CA GLU A 176 10.85 25.73 -7.52
C GLU A 176 10.43 27.20 -7.63
N SER A 177 11.07 28.07 -6.86
CA SER A 177 10.86 29.52 -6.93
C SER A 177 12.18 30.27 -6.81
N SER A 178 12.16 31.55 -7.16
CA SER A 178 13.29 32.46 -7.01
C SER A 178 12.82 33.69 -6.24
N ASN A 179 13.71 34.28 -5.45
CA ASN A 179 13.42 35.49 -4.71
C ASN A 179 14.66 36.38 -4.63
N ASP A 180 14.44 37.69 -4.62
CA ASP A 180 15.51 38.65 -4.36
C ASP A 180 15.92 38.60 -2.88
N ASP A 181 17.12 39.09 -2.57
CA ASP A 181 17.60 39.12 -1.21
C ASP A 181 16.82 40.11 -0.33
N HIS A 182 16.21 39.62 0.75
CA HIS A 182 15.45 40.46 1.68
C HIS A 182 16.30 41.27 2.67
N MET A 183 17.63 41.11 2.63
CA MET A 183 18.58 41.81 3.49
C MET A 183 19.33 42.93 2.75
N GLY A 184 18.88 43.30 1.55
CA GLY A 184 19.38 44.48 0.81
C GLY A 184 20.69 44.27 0.06
N ARG A 185 21.11 43.02 -0.21
CA ARG A 185 22.32 42.72 -1.00
C ARG A 185 21.98 42.55 -2.48
N GLY A 186 22.38 43.51 -3.32
CA GLY A 186 22.00 43.55 -4.73
C GLY A 186 22.63 42.50 -5.65
N ASP A 187 23.69 41.81 -5.18
CA ASP A 187 24.41 40.76 -5.89
C ASP A 187 24.03 39.33 -5.42
N VAL A 188 23.14 39.24 -4.43
CA VAL A 188 22.69 37.97 -3.86
C VAL A 188 21.27 37.67 -4.32
N HIS A 189 21.07 36.45 -4.81
CA HIS A 189 19.77 35.97 -5.25
C HIS A 189 19.48 34.61 -4.61
N TRP A 190 18.22 34.31 -4.35
CA TRP A 190 17.82 33.06 -3.72
C TRP A 190 17.04 32.19 -4.70
N LYS A 191 17.44 30.92 -4.77
CA LYS A 191 16.61 29.85 -5.34
C LYS A 191 16.01 29.04 -4.20
N GLN A 192 14.76 28.66 -4.33
CA GLN A 192 14.00 27.95 -3.31
C GLN A 192 13.44 26.68 -3.95
N ILE A 193 13.56 25.56 -3.26
CA ILE A 193 13.12 24.26 -3.77
C ILE A 193 12.45 23.45 -2.69
N ALA A 194 11.27 22.94 -3.01
CA ALA A 194 10.53 21.95 -2.25
C ALA A 194 10.66 20.59 -2.93
N VAL A 195 11.20 19.62 -2.20
CA VAL A 195 11.32 18.23 -2.63
C VAL A 195 10.36 17.39 -1.78
N ARG A 196 9.52 16.59 -2.41
CA ARG A 196 8.56 15.70 -1.76
C ARG A 196 9.05 14.26 -1.85
N LEU A 197 9.11 13.56 -0.71
CA LEU A 197 9.22 12.12 -0.70
C LEU A 197 7.81 11.53 -0.91
N PRO A 198 7.55 10.71 -1.95
CA PRO A 198 6.25 10.08 -2.11
C PRO A 198 5.87 9.26 -0.89
N ASP A 199 4.60 9.32 -0.46
CA ASP A 199 4.09 8.31 0.45
C ASP A 199 3.77 7.05 -0.34
N ASP A 200 4.53 6.02 -0.06
CA ASP A 200 4.45 4.75 -0.75
C ASP A 200 3.63 3.71 0.05
N GLY A 201 2.99 4.16 1.14
CA GLY A 201 2.22 3.41 2.11
C GLY A 201 2.97 3.13 3.42
N THR A 202 4.25 3.49 3.51
CA THR A 202 5.04 3.27 4.72
C THR A 202 4.57 4.09 5.91
N ASP A 203 3.91 5.25 5.71
CA ASP A 203 3.33 6.05 6.81
C ASP A 203 2.09 5.39 7.43
N ALA A 204 1.51 4.39 6.77
CA ALA A 204 0.45 3.58 7.36
C ALA A 204 0.96 2.59 8.42
N LEU A 205 2.26 2.28 8.46
CA LEU A 205 2.81 1.25 9.33
C LEU A 205 2.65 1.56 10.83
N PRO A 206 2.89 2.79 11.33
CA PRO A 206 2.59 3.15 12.71
C PRO A 206 1.11 2.95 13.05
N LEU A 207 0.19 3.35 12.17
CA LEU A 207 -1.25 3.15 12.36
C LEU A 207 -1.61 1.67 12.41
N LEU A 208 -1.15 0.88 11.44
CA LEU A 208 -1.34 -0.57 11.40
C LEU A 208 -0.78 -1.24 12.66
N ARG A 209 0.45 -0.89 13.07
CA ARG A 209 1.06 -1.40 14.29
C ARG A 209 0.22 -1.06 15.52
N ASN A 210 -0.29 0.16 15.61
CA ASN A 210 -1.15 0.58 16.71
C ASN A 210 -2.44 -0.26 16.75
N VAL A 211 -3.16 -0.36 15.62
CA VAL A 211 -4.40 -1.15 15.50
C VAL A 211 -4.16 -2.63 15.82
N ILE A 212 -3.06 -3.19 15.32
CA ILE A 212 -2.72 -4.60 15.52
C ILE A 212 -2.32 -4.86 16.97
N LEU A 213 -1.41 -4.09 17.57
CA LEU A 213 -0.80 -4.46 18.86
C LEU A 213 -1.40 -3.73 20.06
N ASN A 214 -1.62 -2.42 19.96
CA ASN A 214 -1.89 -1.58 21.12
C ASN A 214 -3.39 -1.33 21.35
N ASP A 215 -4.16 -1.31 20.27
CA ASP A 215 -5.56 -0.94 20.29
C ASP A 215 -6.37 -1.94 21.13
N SER A 216 -7.31 -1.43 21.93
CA SER A 216 -8.16 -2.31 22.74
C SER A 216 -9.06 -3.16 21.85
N LYS A 217 -9.16 -4.46 22.19
CA LYS A 217 -9.89 -5.47 21.40
C LYS A 217 -10.93 -6.17 22.27
N SER A 218 -12.21 -5.83 22.06
CA SER A 218 -13.36 -6.51 22.66
C SER A 218 -13.78 -7.78 21.88
N SER A 219 -13.23 -7.95 20.68
CA SER A 219 -13.38 -9.11 19.80
C SER A 219 -12.20 -9.16 18.82
N THR A 220 -12.09 -10.24 18.06
CA THR A 220 -11.08 -10.41 17.00
C THR A 220 -11.34 -9.55 15.76
N TYR A 221 -12.41 -8.74 15.76
CA TYR A 221 -12.96 -8.11 14.56
C TYR A 221 -12.03 -7.08 13.90
N LYS A 222 -11.23 -6.33 14.67
CA LYS A 222 -10.25 -5.39 14.10
C LYS A 222 -9.20 -6.14 13.27
N LEU A 223 -8.66 -7.23 13.80
CA LEU A 223 -7.70 -8.10 13.14
C LEU A 223 -8.35 -8.81 11.94
N GLY A 224 -9.60 -9.25 12.09
CA GLY A 224 -10.43 -9.76 11.01
C GLY A 224 -10.54 -8.81 9.84
N LEU A 225 -10.89 -7.55 10.10
CA LEU A 225 -11.05 -6.55 9.06
C LEU A 225 -9.72 -6.27 8.33
N LEU A 226 -8.61 -6.11 9.07
CA LEU A 226 -7.30 -5.89 8.46
C LEU A 226 -6.86 -7.09 7.61
N ARG A 227 -7.10 -8.33 8.05
CA ARG A 227 -6.81 -9.52 7.26
C ARG A 227 -7.70 -9.61 6.01
N VAL A 228 -8.98 -9.23 6.10
CA VAL A 228 -9.86 -9.11 4.93
C VAL A 228 -9.26 -8.15 3.91
N LEU A 229 -8.77 -6.98 4.35
CA LEU A 229 -8.14 -6.01 3.46
C LEU A 229 -6.87 -6.57 2.79
N CYS A 230 -6.03 -7.31 3.54
CA CYS A 230 -4.87 -8.01 2.96
C CYS A 230 -5.31 -8.99 1.87
N ARG A 231 -6.31 -9.82 2.14
CA ARG A 231 -6.79 -10.82 1.17
C ARG A 231 -7.41 -10.17 -0.07
N ILE A 232 -8.15 -9.08 0.08
CA ILE A 232 -8.70 -8.34 -1.06
C ILE A 232 -7.57 -7.69 -1.86
N ALA A 233 -6.58 -7.07 -1.21
CA ALA A 233 -5.43 -6.47 -1.87
C ALA A 233 -4.60 -7.48 -2.68
N ASP A 234 -4.54 -8.74 -2.21
CA ASP A 234 -3.82 -9.81 -2.89
C ASP A 234 -4.65 -10.43 -4.03
N SER A 235 -5.92 -10.79 -3.80
CA SER A 235 -6.68 -11.64 -4.72
C SER A 235 -7.83 -10.96 -5.47
N ALA A 236 -8.26 -9.77 -5.06
CA ALA A 236 -9.46 -9.11 -5.60
C ALA A 236 -9.31 -7.59 -5.72
N PHE A 237 -8.08 -7.11 -5.87
CA PHE A 237 -7.78 -5.67 -5.86
C PHE A 237 -8.34 -4.94 -7.09
N GLY A 238 -8.65 -5.65 -8.18
CA GLY A 238 -9.32 -5.08 -9.36
C GLY A 238 -10.73 -4.56 -9.06
N LEU A 239 -11.34 -5.00 -7.95
CA LEU A 239 -12.63 -4.51 -7.48
C LEU A 239 -12.53 -3.28 -6.57
N ALA A 240 -11.33 -2.81 -6.27
CA ALA A 240 -11.11 -1.60 -5.50
C ALA A 240 -11.07 -0.39 -6.46
N GLU A 241 -11.94 0.60 -6.20
CA GLU A 241 -12.09 1.78 -7.05
C GLU A 241 -11.40 2.98 -6.41
N GLU A 242 -10.47 3.63 -7.11
CA GLU A 242 -9.88 4.89 -6.63
C GLU A 242 -10.96 5.99 -6.58
N GLN A 243 -11.00 6.73 -5.46
CA GLN A 243 -11.98 7.79 -5.23
C GLN A 243 -11.30 9.05 -4.72
N GLY A 244 -10.93 9.93 -5.65
CA GLY A 244 -10.12 11.10 -5.36
C GLY A 244 -8.68 10.72 -5.01
N GLU A 245 -7.92 11.67 -4.47
CA GLU A 245 -6.51 11.48 -4.17
C GLU A 245 -6.27 10.67 -2.89
N ASP A 246 -7.22 10.74 -1.94
CA ASP A 246 -6.95 10.29 -0.57
C ASP A 246 -7.46 8.88 -0.23
N HIS A 247 -8.33 8.28 -1.04
CA HIS A 247 -9.04 7.05 -0.66
C HIS A 247 -9.28 6.09 -1.81
N VAL A 248 -9.34 4.81 -1.47
CA VAL A 248 -9.85 3.72 -2.31
C VAL A 248 -11.13 3.16 -1.71
N ALA A 249 -12.13 2.95 -2.55
CA ALA A 249 -13.40 2.35 -2.17
C ALA A 249 -13.41 0.86 -2.49
N ILE A 250 -13.67 0.04 -1.47
CA ILE A 250 -13.82 -1.41 -1.61
C ILE A 250 -15.30 -1.77 -1.43
N PRO A 251 -15.90 -2.56 -2.34
CA PRO A 251 -17.28 -3.05 -2.20
C PRO A 251 -17.51 -3.73 -0.85
N MET A 252 -18.47 -3.24 -0.07
CA MET A 252 -18.72 -3.76 1.28
C MET A 252 -19.17 -5.23 1.26
N GLY A 253 -19.88 -5.66 0.20
CA GLY A 253 -20.25 -7.06 0.01
C GLY A 253 -19.02 -7.96 -0.20
N LEU A 254 -17.95 -7.46 -0.83
CA LEU A 254 -16.69 -8.19 -0.99
C LEU A 254 -15.96 -8.33 0.35
N VAL A 255 -15.94 -7.24 1.14
CA VAL A 255 -15.42 -7.26 2.52
C VAL A 255 -16.18 -8.29 3.35
N ALA A 256 -17.52 -8.29 3.28
CA ALA A 256 -18.35 -9.24 4.01
C ALA A 256 -18.19 -10.69 3.53
N LEU A 257 -18.07 -10.93 2.22
CA LEU A 257 -17.84 -12.27 1.67
C LEU A 257 -16.50 -12.85 2.16
N THR A 258 -15.44 -12.06 2.07
CA THR A 258 -14.10 -12.44 2.53
C THR A 258 -14.07 -12.66 4.03
N TRP A 259 -14.81 -11.86 4.80
CA TRP A 259 -15.00 -12.06 6.23
C TRP A 259 -15.64 -13.41 6.54
N ILE A 260 -16.73 -13.78 5.85
CA ILE A 260 -17.36 -15.09 6.05
C ILE A 260 -16.36 -16.21 5.74
N ARG A 261 -15.58 -16.09 4.65
CA ARG A 261 -14.54 -17.08 4.31
C ARG A 261 -13.47 -17.22 5.39
N LEU A 262 -13.10 -16.12 6.08
CA LEU A 262 -12.15 -16.16 7.20
C LEU A 262 -12.75 -16.74 8.49
N TYR A 263 -13.98 -16.39 8.82
CA TYR A 263 -14.58 -16.71 10.12
C TYR A 263 -15.34 -18.04 10.13
N LYS A 264 -15.90 -18.50 9.01
CA LYS A 264 -16.63 -19.76 8.95
C LYS A 264 -15.84 -20.95 9.50
N PRO A 265 -14.59 -21.24 9.06
CA PRO A 265 -13.84 -22.35 9.63
C PRO A 265 -13.54 -22.18 11.13
N LEU A 266 -13.39 -20.94 11.62
CA LEU A 266 -13.23 -20.67 13.05
C LEU A 266 -14.51 -20.94 13.85
N VAL A 267 -15.67 -20.57 13.30
CA VAL A 267 -16.99 -20.83 13.92
C VAL A 267 -17.31 -22.32 13.91
N ASP A 268 -17.09 -23.00 12.78
CA ASP A 268 -17.30 -24.45 12.64
C ASP A 268 -16.33 -25.24 13.55
N ALA A 269 -15.12 -24.73 13.76
CA ALA A 269 -14.15 -25.27 14.71
C ALA A 269 -14.43 -24.87 16.18
N ASP A 270 -15.47 -24.07 16.42
CA ASP A 270 -15.85 -23.53 17.73
C ASP A 270 -14.70 -22.77 18.44
N ILE A 271 -13.96 -21.96 17.69
CA ILE A 271 -12.84 -21.16 18.20
C ILE A 271 -13.36 -19.80 18.71
N PRO A 272 -13.07 -19.40 19.97
CA PRO A 272 -13.54 -18.15 20.56
C PRO A 272 -13.12 -16.90 19.79
N GLN A 273 -14.05 -15.98 19.50
CA GLN A 273 -13.78 -14.71 18.82
C GLN A 273 -14.06 -13.47 19.69
N SER A 274 -14.59 -13.66 20.89
CA SER A 274 -14.77 -12.61 21.91
C SER A 274 -14.64 -13.22 23.31
N PRO A 275 -14.53 -12.42 24.39
CA PRO A 275 -14.48 -12.96 25.74
C PRO A 275 -15.74 -13.72 26.17
N VAL A 276 -16.88 -13.47 25.54
CA VAL A 276 -18.22 -13.89 26.00
C VAL A 276 -18.98 -14.77 25.00
N ASN A 277 -18.38 -15.15 23.87
CA ASN A 277 -19.07 -16.00 22.91
C ASN A 277 -19.13 -17.45 23.42
N GLU A 278 -20.32 -18.05 23.30
CA GLU A 278 -20.58 -19.43 23.73
C GLU A 278 -20.23 -20.42 22.59
N HIS A 279 -20.31 -21.73 22.88
CA HIS A 279 -20.08 -22.79 21.89
C HIS A 279 -20.91 -22.55 20.61
N GLY A 280 -20.32 -22.80 19.44
CA GLY A 280 -20.95 -22.58 18.14
C GLY A 280 -20.95 -21.12 17.67
N GLY A 281 -20.24 -20.22 18.36
CA GLY A 281 -20.17 -18.80 18.00
C GLY A 281 -21.40 -18.00 18.39
N HIS A 282 -22.30 -18.55 19.22
CA HIS A 282 -23.45 -17.83 19.75
C HIS A 282 -23.00 -16.55 20.48
N ARG A 283 -23.79 -15.47 20.29
CA ARG A 283 -23.50 -14.07 20.69
C ARG A 283 -22.50 -13.29 19.82
N LEU A 284 -21.87 -13.90 18.82
CA LEU A 284 -21.18 -13.12 17.79
C LEU A 284 -22.23 -12.41 16.92
N GLY A 285 -22.14 -11.08 16.79
CA GLY A 285 -23.17 -10.27 16.12
C GLY A 285 -23.55 -10.72 14.70
N PHE A 286 -22.62 -11.37 13.99
CA PHE A 286 -22.78 -11.88 12.63
C PHE A 286 -23.16 -13.37 12.54
N VAL A 287 -23.11 -14.12 13.65
CA VAL A 287 -23.52 -15.52 13.70
C VAL A 287 -25.00 -15.56 14.07
N ARG A 288 -25.85 -15.87 13.08
CA ARG A 288 -27.32 -15.85 13.19
C ARG A 288 -27.91 -17.12 12.57
N GLN A 289 -28.98 -17.62 13.17
CA GLN A 289 -29.67 -18.85 12.78
C GLN A 289 -30.20 -18.88 11.34
N ALA A 290 -30.54 -17.73 10.76
CA ALA A 290 -30.99 -17.64 9.37
C ALA A 290 -29.86 -17.27 8.38
N GLY A 291 -28.63 -17.13 8.88
CA GLY A 291 -27.45 -16.74 8.12
C GLY A 291 -26.40 -17.84 8.15
N ILE A 292 -25.24 -17.55 8.75
CA ILE A 292 -24.04 -18.37 8.63
C ILE A 292 -24.20 -19.79 9.23
N GLU A 293 -25.09 -19.96 10.23
CA GLU A 293 -25.38 -21.26 10.84
C GLU A 293 -26.13 -22.22 9.89
N ARG A 294 -26.86 -21.67 8.90
CA ARG A 294 -27.57 -22.45 7.85
C ARG A 294 -26.78 -22.54 6.54
N LEU A 295 -25.61 -21.92 6.48
CA LEU A 295 -24.82 -21.85 5.27
C LEU A 295 -24.01 -23.14 5.12
N ASP A 296 -24.58 -24.14 4.45
CA ASP A 296 -23.96 -25.44 4.17
C ASP A 296 -23.15 -25.41 2.86
N VAL A 297 -22.24 -24.44 2.78
CA VAL A 297 -21.31 -24.33 1.64
C VAL A 297 -19.88 -24.32 2.15
N SER A 298 -18.99 -24.91 1.36
CA SER A 298 -17.56 -24.84 1.65
C SER A 298 -17.11 -23.38 1.64
N HIS A 299 -16.33 -22.99 2.65
CA HIS A 299 -15.76 -21.65 2.70
C HIS A 299 -14.81 -21.37 1.51
N HIS A 300 -14.29 -22.39 0.83
CA HIS A 300 -13.52 -22.24 -0.41
C HIS A 300 -14.38 -21.77 -1.61
N ASP A 301 -15.69 -22.06 -1.60
CA ASP A 301 -16.61 -21.69 -2.68
C ASP A 301 -17.10 -20.25 -2.58
N LEU A 302 -16.84 -19.58 -1.45
CA LEU A 302 -17.20 -18.20 -1.17
C LEU A 302 -16.24 -17.22 -1.89
N ARG A 303 -16.40 -17.09 -3.20
CA ARG A 303 -15.61 -16.22 -4.07
C ARG A 303 -16.47 -15.44 -5.06
N VAL A 304 -15.92 -14.36 -5.58
CA VAL A 304 -16.56 -13.55 -6.62
C VAL A 304 -16.81 -14.42 -7.85
N GLY A 305 -18.01 -14.29 -8.43
CA GLY A 305 -18.43 -15.08 -9.60
C GLY A 305 -19.08 -16.44 -9.29
N SER A 306 -18.96 -16.96 -8.06
CA SER A 306 -19.69 -18.17 -7.64
C SER A 306 -21.21 -17.98 -7.76
N ARG A 307 -21.93 -19.07 -8.03
CA ARG A 307 -23.39 -19.11 -8.14
C ARG A 307 -23.97 -20.01 -7.07
N PHE A 308 -25.00 -19.50 -6.38
CA PHE A 308 -25.74 -20.23 -5.34
C PHE A 308 -27.23 -20.22 -5.67
N SER A 309 -27.98 -21.21 -5.19
CA SER A 309 -29.42 -21.32 -5.41
C SER A 309 -30.17 -21.74 -4.15
N GLY A 310 -31.49 -21.59 -4.14
CA GLY A 310 -32.34 -22.09 -3.06
C GLY A 310 -32.00 -21.50 -1.69
N ASP A 311 -31.94 -22.37 -0.69
CA ASP A 311 -31.72 -22.01 0.71
C ASP A 311 -30.30 -21.47 0.97
N ASP A 312 -29.28 -21.99 0.27
CA ASP A 312 -27.89 -21.52 0.39
C ASP A 312 -27.76 -20.06 -0.05
N LEU A 313 -28.41 -19.69 -1.16
CA LEU A 313 -28.42 -18.30 -1.61
C LEU A 313 -29.11 -17.38 -0.59
N ALA A 314 -30.21 -17.84 0.03
CA ALA A 314 -30.91 -17.09 1.05
C ALA A 314 -30.06 -16.92 2.32
N ALA A 315 -29.43 -18.00 2.80
CA ALA A 315 -28.54 -18.00 3.96
C ALA A 315 -27.29 -17.13 3.73
N LEU A 316 -26.67 -17.22 2.54
CA LEU A 316 -25.51 -16.42 2.18
C LEU A 316 -25.87 -14.92 2.10
N HIS A 317 -26.95 -14.56 1.42
CA HIS A 317 -27.40 -13.17 1.34
C HIS A 317 -27.68 -12.60 2.75
N ARG A 318 -28.32 -13.40 3.62
CA ARG A 318 -28.55 -13.00 5.00
C ARG A 318 -27.25 -12.81 5.78
N SER A 319 -26.30 -13.73 5.62
CA SER A 319 -24.97 -13.65 6.24
C SER A 319 -24.21 -12.39 5.84
N LEU A 320 -24.24 -12.02 4.55
CA LEU A 320 -23.61 -10.79 4.06
C LEU A 320 -24.22 -9.54 4.71
N LEU A 321 -25.53 -9.50 4.94
CA LEU A 321 -26.20 -8.41 5.66
C LEU A 321 -25.77 -8.34 7.13
N ASP A 322 -25.75 -9.49 7.82
CA ASP A 322 -25.40 -9.56 9.25
C ASP A 322 -23.93 -9.22 9.51
N VAL A 323 -23.03 -9.69 8.64
CA VAL A 323 -21.61 -9.33 8.66
C VAL A 323 -21.40 -7.86 8.35
N THR A 324 -22.06 -7.31 7.32
CA THR A 324 -21.96 -5.88 6.98
C THR A 324 -22.36 -5.01 8.17
N SER A 325 -23.51 -5.30 8.79
CA SER A 325 -23.98 -4.61 9.99
C SER A 325 -22.97 -4.70 11.14
N THR A 326 -22.39 -5.88 11.35
CA THR A 326 -21.40 -6.10 12.42
C THR A 326 -20.11 -5.31 12.18
N ILE A 327 -19.58 -5.33 10.96
CA ILE A 327 -18.36 -4.59 10.60
C ILE A 327 -18.55 -3.08 10.82
N ILE A 328 -19.68 -2.52 10.37
CA ILE A 328 -20.00 -1.10 10.52
C ILE A 328 -20.12 -0.70 11.99
N ARG A 329 -20.84 -1.49 12.80
CA ARG A 329 -21.10 -1.17 14.22
C ARG A 329 -19.89 -1.37 15.13
N MET A 330 -18.96 -2.24 14.72
CA MET A 330 -17.82 -2.65 15.54
C MET A 330 -16.50 -2.13 14.97
N PRO A 331 -15.70 -2.91 14.20
CA PRO A 331 -14.35 -2.48 13.85
C PRO A 331 -14.30 -1.17 13.07
N VAL A 332 -15.29 -0.84 12.22
CA VAL A 332 -15.32 0.47 11.53
C VAL A 332 -15.55 1.64 12.50
N ARG A 333 -16.41 1.46 13.50
CA ARG A 333 -16.72 2.50 14.49
C ARG A 333 -15.58 2.71 15.48
N TYR A 334 -14.88 1.65 15.87
CA TYR A 334 -13.90 1.67 16.96
C TYR A 334 -12.44 1.58 16.52
N MET A 335 -12.18 1.55 15.21
CA MET A 335 -10.83 1.70 14.66
C MET A 335 -10.69 3.16 14.23
N THR A 336 -10.23 4.00 15.16
CA THR A 336 -10.07 5.44 14.98
C THR A 336 -8.61 5.84 14.93
N TYR A 337 -8.33 7.02 14.41
CA TYR A 337 -6.97 7.57 14.47
C TYR A 337 -6.55 7.82 15.93
N PRO A 338 -5.26 7.68 16.27
CA PRO A 338 -4.77 7.99 17.61
C PRO A 338 -5.19 9.41 18.04
N ASN A 339 -5.73 9.53 19.25
CA ASN A 339 -6.23 10.79 19.83
C ASN A 339 -7.36 11.47 19.02
N SER A 340 -8.10 10.71 18.21
CA SER A 340 -9.29 11.18 17.50
C SER A 340 -10.43 10.16 17.58
N ASP A 341 -11.66 10.65 17.45
CA ASP A 341 -12.87 9.84 17.25
C ASP A 341 -13.13 9.55 15.76
N ASP A 342 -12.29 10.08 14.87
CA ASP A 342 -12.44 9.89 13.42
C ASP A 342 -12.12 8.44 13.02
N PRO A 343 -13.02 7.75 12.30
CA PRO A 343 -12.79 6.38 11.86
C PRO A 343 -11.72 6.30 10.78
N VAL A 344 -10.82 5.33 10.91
CA VAL A 344 -9.78 5.04 9.90
C VAL A 344 -10.39 4.48 8.61
N LEU A 345 -11.46 3.70 8.73
CA LEU A 345 -12.09 2.97 7.62
C LEU A 345 -13.57 3.35 7.46
N PRO A 346 -13.90 4.61 7.12
CA PRO A 346 -15.29 5.05 7.09
C PRO A 346 -16.12 4.28 6.06
N PHE A 347 -17.36 3.98 6.41
CA PHE A 347 -18.31 3.30 5.53
C PHE A 347 -19.22 4.30 4.81
N ARG A 348 -19.49 4.05 3.52
CA ARG A 348 -20.42 4.83 2.69
C ARG A 348 -21.54 3.92 2.15
N HIS A 349 -22.79 4.31 2.38
CA HIS A 349 -23.94 3.67 1.76
C HIS A 349 -24.00 3.91 0.24
N LYS A 350 -24.60 2.98 -0.52
CA LYS A 350 -24.86 3.15 -1.95
C LYS A 350 -26.36 3.38 -2.19
N GLY A 351 -26.71 4.54 -2.77
CA GLY A 351 -28.09 4.87 -3.17
C GLY A 351 -29.06 5.22 -2.03
N THR A 352 -30.35 5.33 -2.37
CA THR A 352 -31.46 5.70 -1.45
C THR A 352 -32.13 4.49 -0.79
N THR A 353 -31.88 3.26 -1.27
CA THR A 353 -32.47 2.04 -0.74
C THR A 353 -31.67 1.51 0.46
N LYS A 354 -32.34 1.32 1.61
CA LYS A 354 -31.69 0.88 2.86
C LYS A 354 -31.18 -0.58 2.83
N ARG A 355 -31.57 -1.40 1.84
CA ARG A 355 -31.18 -2.81 1.76
C ARG A 355 -30.78 -3.24 0.34
N PRO A 356 -29.63 -3.93 0.19
CA PRO A 356 -29.21 -4.49 -1.09
C PRO A 356 -30.16 -5.62 -1.53
N PRO A 357 -30.52 -5.70 -2.83
CA PRO A 357 -31.36 -6.76 -3.34
C PRO A 357 -30.60 -8.09 -3.41
N ARG A 358 -31.29 -9.20 -3.17
CA ARG A 358 -30.75 -10.56 -3.42
C ARG A 358 -30.61 -10.78 -4.93
N PRO A 359 -29.52 -11.38 -5.44
CA PRO A 359 -29.32 -11.55 -6.87
C PRO A 359 -30.28 -12.63 -7.38
N ALA A 360 -31.10 -12.31 -8.38
CA ALA A 360 -32.12 -13.22 -8.89
C ALA A 360 -31.53 -14.48 -9.52
N ASP A 361 -30.37 -14.35 -10.17
CA ASP A 361 -29.65 -15.46 -10.79
C ASP A 361 -28.71 -16.18 -9.81
N GLY A 362 -28.59 -15.68 -8.57
CA GLY A 362 -27.73 -16.25 -7.54
C GLY A 362 -26.23 -16.03 -7.73
N LYS A 363 -25.81 -15.22 -8.71
CA LYS A 363 -24.39 -14.97 -9.02
C LYS A 363 -23.82 -13.86 -8.14
N LEU A 364 -22.64 -14.09 -7.57
CA LEU A 364 -21.91 -13.09 -6.77
C LEU A 364 -21.12 -12.13 -7.67
N THR A 365 -21.81 -11.22 -8.35
CA THR A 365 -21.18 -10.25 -9.26
C THR A 365 -20.59 -9.04 -8.52
N ALA A 366 -19.66 -8.33 -9.16
CA ALA A 366 -19.12 -7.06 -8.63
C ALA A 366 -20.24 -6.05 -8.30
N GLY A 367 -21.24 -5.93 -9.19
CA GLY A 367 -22.39 -5.05 -8.99
C GLY A 367 -23.24 -5.43 -7.76
N TYR A 368 -23.48 -6.72 -7.55
CA TYR A 368 -24.18 -7.21 -6.35
C TYR A 368 -23.37 -6.92 -5.08
N LEU A 369 -22.06 -7.21 -5.06
CA LEU A 369 -21.22 -6.95 -3.89
C LEU A 369 -21.10 -5.45 -3.58
N ALA A 370 -21.07 -4.60 -4.62
CA ALA A 370 -21.07 -3.15 -4.47
C ALA A 370 -22.41 -2.59 -3.97
N SER A 371 -23.52 -3.33 -4.11
CA SER A 371 -24.84 -2.87 -3.64
C SER A 371 -24.93 -2.73 -2.11
N PHE A 372 -24.02 -3.35 -1.36
CA PHE A 372 -23.94 -3.25 0.10
C PHE A 372 -23.31 -1.93 0.60
N GLY A 373 -22.86 -1.06 -0.30
CA GLY A 373 -22.08 0.14 0.03
C GLY A 373 -20.59 -0.08 -0.22
N ALA A 374 -19.78 0.85 0.29
CA ALA A 374 -18.34 0.83 0.15
C ALA A 374 -17.65 1.12 1.48
N LEU A 375 -16.63 0.32 1.78
CA LEU A 375 -15.64 0.64 2.81
C LEU A 375 -14.58 1.54 2.18
N ARG A 376 -14.34 2.73 2.74
CA ARG A 376 -13.29 3.64 2.26
C ARG A 376 -12.02 3.36 3.02
N VAL A 377 -10.95 3.03 2.30
CA VAL A 377 -9.62 2.79 2.84
C VAL A 377 -8.74 3.98 2.44
N PRO A 378 -8.06 4.66 3.38
CA PRO A 378 -7.09 5.70 3.05
C PRO A 378 -6.05 5.18 2.05
N MET A 379 -5.65 6.01 1.09
CA MET A 379 -4.77 5.62 -0.01
C MET A 379 -3.44 5.08 0.50
N HIS A 380 -2.80 5.78 1.44
CA HIS A 380 -1.55 5.34 2.08
C HIS A 380 -1.72 3.96 2.73
N LEU A 381 -2.81 3.72 3.46
CA LEU A 381 -3.11 2.43 4.07
C LEU A 381 -3.33 1.32 3.03
N TRP A 382 -4.06 1.62 1.95
CA TRP A 382 -4.26 0.67 0.86
C TRP A 382 -2.96 0.31 0.15
N MET A 383 -2.10 1.31 -0.11
CA MET A 383 -0.76 1.09 -0.68
C MET A 383 0.11 0.24 0.23
N ALA A 384 0.09 0.52 1.54
CA ALA A 384 0.82 -0.26 2.54
C ALA A 384 0.40 -1.73 2.51
N ILE A 385 -0.91 -2.00 2.54
CA ILE A 385 -1.44 -3.36 2.51
C ILE A 385 -1.08 -4.04 1.19
N ARG A 386 -1.20 -3.36 0.04
CA ARG A 386 -0.85 -3.94 -1.28
C ARG A 386 0.63 -4.28 -1.45
N ARG A 387 1.53 -3.56 -0.77
CA ARG A 387 2.97 -3.74 -0.90
C ARG A 387 3.53 -4.63 0.19
N LEU A 388 2.98 -4.51 1.40
CA LEU A 388 3.54 -5.05 2.62
C LEU A 388 2.67 -6.16 3.25
N SER A 389 1.62 -6.65 2.58
CA SER A 389 0.73 -7.73 3.07
C SER A 389 1.52 -8.95 3.56
N VAL A 390 2.60 -9.32 2.88
CA VAL A 390 3.47 -10.44 3.25
C VAL A 390 4.14 -10.29 4.63
N TRP A 391 4.30 -9.06 5.12
CA TRP A 391 4.80 -8.78 6.48
C TRP A 391 3.68 -8.43 7.46
N ILE A 392 2.64 -7.72 6.99
CA ILE A 392 1.49 -7.28 7.80
C ILE A 392 0.61 -8.48 8.20
N GLU A 393 0.27 -9.35 7.26
CA GLU A 393 -0.67 -10.45 7.51
C GLU A 393 -0.15 -11.47 8.55
N PRO A 394 1.12 -11.91 8.51
CA PRO A 394 1.66 -12.77 9.57
C PRO A 394 1.57 -12.14 10.97
N ALA A 395 1.80 -10.83 11.09
CA ALA A 395 1.65 -10.11 12.36
C ALA A 395 0.18 -10.11 12.83
N ILE A 396 -0.78 -9.88 11.92
CA ILE A 396 -2.22 -9.98 12.21
C ILE A 396 -2.58 -11.39 12.68
N ILE A 397 -2.11 -12.44 11.98
CA ILE A 397 -2.41 -13.84 12.32
C ILE A 397 -1.83 -14.18 13.70
N ALA A 398 -0.59 -13.78 13.99
CA ALA A 398 0.05 -14.04 15.28
C ALA A 398 -0.73 -13.41 16.43
N GLU A 399 -1.07 -12.12 16.32
CA GLU A 399 -1.85 -11.40 17.33
C GLU A 399 -3.26 -11.99 17.47
N TRP A 400 -3.90 -12.37 16.37
CA TRP A 400 -5.23 -12.98 16.41
C TRP A 400 -5.20 -14.31 17.16
N LYS A 401 -4.19 -15.17 16.93
CA LYS A 401 -3.99 -16.40 17.71
C LYS A 401 -3.82 -16.13 19.20
N LEU A 402 -3.00 -15.13 19.56
CA LEU A 402 -2.81 -14.74 20.97
C LEU A 402 -4.12 -14.32 21.62
N LEU A 403 -4.93 -13.52 20.92
CA LEU A 403 -6.21 -13.05 21.42
C LEU A 403 -7.21 -14.20 21.62
N MET A 404 -7.29 -15.14 20.67
CA MET A 404 -8.17 -16.32 20.79
C MET A 404 -7.77 -17.23 21.95
N ARG A 405 -6.46 -17.42 22.18
CA ARG A 405 -5.97 -18.15 23.36
C ARG A 405 -6.39 -17.46 24.66
N ALA A 406 -6.26 -16.14 24.73
CA ALA A 406 -6.68 -15.37 25.90
C ALA A 406 -8.20 -15.48 26.15
N TYR A 407 -9.02 -15.46 25.10
CA TYR A 407 -10.47 -15.65 25.21
C TYR A 407 -10.84 -17.08 25.64
N ALA A 408 -10.20 -18.10 25.04
CA ALA A 408 -10.38 -19.49 25.45
C ALA A 408 -10.08 -19.69 26.94
N ALA A 409 -8.95 -19.15 27.42
CA ALA A 409 -8.57 -19.21 28.83
C ALA A 409 -9.61 -18.55 29.74
N ARG A 410 -10.12 -17.36 29.37
CA ARG A 410 -11.19 -16.67 30.12
C ARG A 410 -12.50 -17.44 30.16
N GLN A 411 -12.78 -18.23 29.13
CA GLN A 411 -13.95 -19.10 29.04
C GLN A 411 -13.74 -20.48 29.70
N GLY A 412 -12.56 -20.75 30.28
CA GLY A 412 -12.23 -22.06 30.87
C GLY A 412 -12.03 -23.17 29.82
N ARG A 413 -11.70 -22.80 28.58
CA ARG A 413 -11.54 -23.72 27.44
C ARG A 413 -10.07 -23.95 27.12
N GLN A 414 -9.71 -25.18 26.76
CA GLN A 414 -8.42 -25.48 26.13
C GLN A 414 -8.54 -25.41 24.61
N LEU A 415 -7.58 -24.76 23.97
CA LEU A 415 -7.54 -24.62 22.52
C LEU A 415 -6.56 -25.63 21.93
N ASP A 416 -7.03 -26.46 21.00
CA ASP A 416 -6.15 -27.32 20.20
C ASP A 416 -5.42 -26.47 19.14
N GLU A 417 -4.08 -26.43 19.25
CA GLU A 417 -3.21 -25.67 18.36
C GLU A 417 -3.24 -26.17 16.91
N GLN A 418 -3.40 -27.47 16.69
CA GLN A 418 -3.52 -28.03 15.34
C GLN A 418 -4.84 -27.62 14.71
N ARG A 419 -5.95 -27.73 15.46
CA ARG A 419 -7.28 -27.30 15.00
C ARG A 419 -7.31 -25.80 14.73
N LEU A 420 -6.69 -24.99 15.59
CA LEU A 420 -6.52 -23.55 15.37
C LEU A 420 -5.73 -23.25 14.10
N ALA A 421 -4.58 -23.91 13.90
CA ALA A 421 -3.75 -23.70 12.73
C ALA A 421 -4.50 -24.04 11.43
N GLN A 422 -5.24 -25.15 11.42
CA GLN A 422 -6.07 -25.57 10.29
C GLN A 422 -7.20 -24.55 10.02
N ALA A 423 -7.93 -24.13 11.05
CA ALA A 423 -9.05 -23.19 10.88
C ALA A 423 -8.62 -21.78 10.47
N MET A 424 -7.38 -21.36 10.81
CA MET A 424 -6.83 -20.08 10.37
C MET A 424 -6.16 -20.12 8.99
N ALA A 425 -5.89 -21.31 8.47
CA ALA A 425 -5.24 -21.48 7.18
C ALA A 425 -6.13 -20.89 6.08
N TRP A 426 -5.56 -20.00 5.28
CA TRP A 426 -6.20 -19.59 4.03
C TRP A 426 -5.77 -20.57 2.96
N LEU A 427 -6.56 -21.63 2.78
CA LEU A 427 -6.33 -22.57 1.69
C LEU A 427 -6.89 -21.96 0.40
N GLU A 428 -5.99 -21.78 -0.56
CA GLU A 428 -6.37 -21.48 -1.94
C GLU A 428 -7.07 -22.70 -2.55
N PRO A 429 -7.93 -22.52 -3.57
CA PRO A 429 -8.56 -23.63 -4.27
C PRO A 429 -7.53 -24.69 -4.67
N GLU A 430 -7.91 -25.96 -4.69
CA GLU A 430 -7.02 -27.00 -5.19
C GLU A 430 -6.51 -26.62 -6.59
N ARG A 431 -5.24 -26.94 -6.87
CA ARG A 431 -4.64 -26.74 -8.19
C ARG A 431 -5.36 -27.63 -9.21
N ASP A 432 -6.40 -27.11 -9.82
CA ASP A 432 -7.26 -27.82 -10.77
C ASP A 432 -7.11 -27.27 -12.19
N VAL A 433 -6.72 -28.14 -13.11
CA VAL A 433 -6.60 -27.84 -14.55
C VAL A 433 -7.59 -28.65 -15.40
N ARG A 434 -8.50 -29.42 -14.79
CA ARG A 434 -9.40 -30.35 -15.49
C ARG A 434 -10.25 -29.63 -16.53
N LEU A 435 -10.90 -28.53 -16.14
CA LEU A 435 -11.77 -27.77 -17.04
C LEU A 435 -11.00 -27.20 -18.24
N ALA A 436 -9.81 -26.64 -18.03
CA ALA A 436 -8.96 -26.16 -19.12
C ALA A 436 -8.47 -27.30 -20.03
N ARG A 437 -8.18 -28.48 -19.45
CA ARG A 437 -7.82 -29.69 -20.20
C ARG A 437 -8.98 -30.20 -21.05
N GLU A 438 -10.20 -30.22 -20.53
CA GLU A 438 -11.40 -30.59 -21.27
C GLU A 438 -11.63 -29.66 -22.48
N GLN A 439 -11.45 -28.34 -22.30
CA GLN A 439 -11.54 -27.39 -23.43
C GLN A 439 -10.42 -27.62 -24.45
N ALA A 440 -9.20 -27.90 -24.01
CA ALA A 440 -8.08 -28.20 -24.91
C ALA A 440 -8.34 -29.47 -25.71
N ASP A 441 -8.86 -30.52 -25.08
CA ASP A 441 -9.23 -31.78 -25.75
C ASP A 441 -10.40 -31.60 -26.72
N ARG A 442 -11.39 -30.76 -26.39
CA ARG A 442 -12.49 -30.38 -27.30
C ARG A 442 -11.94 -29.68 -28.55
N LEU A 443 -11.11 -28.66 -28.38
CA LEU A 443 -10.55 -27.89 -29.50
C LEU A 443 -9.59 -28.74 -30.35
N LEU A 444 -8.81 -29.63 -29.72
CA LEU A 444 -7.93 -30.57 -30.44
C LEU A 444 -8.71 -31.56 -31.32
N LYS A 445 -9.94 -31.92 -30.94
CA LYS A 445 -10.84 -32.74 -31.78
C LYS A 445 -11.42 -31.93 -32.96
N ALA A 446 -11.67 -30.64 -32.76
CA ALA A 446 -12.25 -29.77 -33.78
C ALA A 446 -11.23 -29.27 -34.82
N GLY A 447 -9.95 -29.16 -34.45
CA GLY A 447 -8.91 -28.64 -35.34
C GLY A 447 -7.51 -28.64 -34.72
N PRO A 448 -6.51 -28.06 -35.42
CA PRO A 448 -5.15 -27.98 -34.92
C PRO A 448 -5.04 -27.01 -33.73
N LEU A 449 -4.64 -27.52 -32.56
CA LEU A 449 -4.29 -26.71 -31.39
C LEU A 449 -2.78 -26.49 -31.33
N HIS A 450 -2.34 -25.30 -30.91
CA HIS A 450 -0.93 -24.94 -30.80
C HIS A 450 -0.57 -24.52 -29.37
N CYS A 451 0.69 -24.75 -29.00
CA CYS A 451 1.24 -24.30 -27.72
C CYS A 451 1.32 -22.77 -27.70
N VAL A 452 0.74 -22.12 -26.68
CA VAL A 452 0.74 -20.64 -26.58
C VAL A 452 2.16 -20.07 -26.57
N TRP A 453 3.10 -20.73 -25.89
CA TRP A 453 4.48 -20.25 -25.76
C TRP A 453 5.31 -20.45 -27.04
N THR A 454 5.24 -21.63 -27.63
CA THR A 454 6.17 -22.02 -28.71
C THR A 454 5.58 -21.93 -30.12
N GLY A 455 4.25 -21.81 -30.23
CA GLY A 455 3.54 -21.92 -31.50
C GLY A 455 3.56 -23.32 -32.13
N ARG A 456 4.21 -24.31 -31.51
CA ARG A 456 4.27 -25.69 -32.04
C ARG A 456 2.93 -26.39 -31.87
N ARG A 457 2.59 -27.25 -32.84
CA ARG A 457 1.36 -28.04 -32.82
C ARG A 457 1.32 -28.99 -31.62
N LEU A 458 0.18 -29.04 -30.97
CA LEU A 458 -0.11 -29.95 -29.86
C LEU A 458 -0.84 -31.20 -30.35
N THR A 459 -0.66 -32.27 -29.58
CA THR A 459 -1.25 -33.60 -29.75
C THR A 459 -1.64 -34.10 -28.38
N ARG A 460 -2.49 -35.14 -28.29
CA ARG A 460 -2.86 -35.74 -26.99
C ARG A 460 -1.65 -36.23 -26.18
N ARG A 461 -0.53 -36.56 -26.83
CA ARG A 461 0.67 -37.08 -26.16
C ARG A 461 1.53 -35.99 -25.51
N ASN A 462 1.53 -34.78 -26.07
CA ASN A 462 2.39 -33.68 -25.64
C ASN A 462 1.65 -32.45 -25.08
N LEU A 463 0.30 -32.47 -25.08
CA LEU A 463 -0.55 -31.46 -24.46
C LEU A 463 -0.42 -31.49 -22.94
N ASP A 464 -0.16 -30.33 -22.37
CA ASP A 464 -0.29 -30.06 -20.95
C ASP A 464 -0.97 -28.70 -20.73
N ILE A 465 -1.41 -28.42 -19.50
CA ILE A 465 -1.97 -27.12 -19.13
C ILE A 465 -0.96 -26.39 -18.24
N ASP A 466 -0.45 -25.27 -18.73
CA ASP A 466 0.45 -24.39 -18.00
C ASP A 466 -0.35 -23.34 -17.24
N HIS A 467 0.18 -22.93 -16.09
CA HIS A 467 -0.24 -21.71 -15.43
C HIS A 467 0.66 -20.59 -15.92
N CYS A 468 0.10 -19.58 -16.59
CA CYS A 468 0.85 -18.45 -17.13
C CYS A 468 1.77 -17.87 -16.05
N PHE A 469 1.23 -17.56 -14.88
CA PHE A 469 1.99 -17.33 -13.66
C PHE A 469 1.99 -18.61 -12.82
N PRO A 470 3.18 -19.14 -12.46
CA PRO A 470 3.26 -20.43 -11.79
C PRO A 470 2.66 -20.35 -10.40
N TRP A 471 2.03 -21.45 -9.97
CA TRP A 471 1.35 -21.56 -8.67
C TRP A 471 2.21 -21.17 -7.47
N ALA A 472 3.52 -21.41 -7.53
CA ALA A 472 4.46 -21.07 -6.45
C ALA A 472 4.65 -19.55 -6.25
N ILE A 473 4.37 -18.74 -7.28
CA ILE A 473 4.49 -17.27 -7.28
C ILE A 473 3.10 -16.63 -7.19
N TRP A 474 2.12 -17.22 -7.87
CA TRP A 474 0.75 -16.73 -7.93
C TRP A 474 -0.23 -17.93 -7.90
N PRO A 475 -0.70 -18.34 -6.70
CA PRO A 475 -1.56 -19.51 -6.53
C PRO A 475 -2.98 -19.22 -7.00
N CYS A 476 -3.17 -19.17 -8.31
CA CYS A 476 -4.39 -18.76 -8.99
C CYS A 476 -4.77 -19.78 -10.07
N GLY A 477 -5.95 -20.38 -9.92
CA GLY A 477 -6.55 -21.34 -10.85
C GLY A 477 -7.60 -20.72 -11.78
N ASP A 478 -7.57 -19.40 -11.95
CA ASP A 478 -8.50 -18.70 -12.83
C ASP A 478 -8.26 -19.07 -14.29
N LEU A 479 -9.32 -19.10 -15.09
CA LEU A 479 -9.28 -19.52 -16.50
C LEU A 479 -8.29 -18.70 -17.33
N TRP A 480 -8.17 -17.40 -17.06
CA TRP A 480 -7.20 -16.54 -17.75
C TRP A 480 -5.75 -16.98 -17.54
N ASN A 481 -5.44 -17.61 -16.40
CA ASN A 481 -4.11 -18.09 -16.06
C ASN A 481 -3.83 -19.49 -16.63
N LEU A 482 -4.83 -20.21 -17.14
CA LEU A 482 -4.70 -21.60 -17.61
C LEU A 482 -4.66 -21.70 -19.14
N MET A 483 -3.53 -22.18 -19.68
CA MET A 483 -3.25 -22.15 -21.13
C MET A 483 -2.64 -23.46 -21.65
N PRO A 484 -2.92 -23.87 -22.91
CA PRO A 484 -2.38 -25.09 -23.48
C PRO A 484 -0.89 -24.91 -23.82
N ALA A 485 -0.07 -25.77 -23.25
CA ALA A 485 1.37 -25.73 -23.41
C ALA A 485 1.92 -27.11 -23.80
N HIS A 486 3.10 -27.09 -24.42
CA HIS A 486 3.84 -28.32 -24.64
C HIS A 486 4.38 -28.84 -23.30
N ARG A 487 4.19 -30.13 -23.01
CA ARG A 487 4.58 -30.76 -21.74
C ARG A 487 6.03 -30.49 -21.32
N LYS A 488 6.98 -30.53 -22.26
CA LYS A 488 8.39 -30.20 -22.00
C LYS A 488 8.56 -28.75 -21.50
N VAL A 489 7.85 -27.80 -22.10
CA VAL A 489 7.91 -26.38 -21.73
C VAL A 489 7.34 -26.19 -20.33
N ASN A 490 6.13 -26.70 -20.08
CA ASN A 490 5.46 -26.59 -18.77
C ASN A 490 6.26 -27.27 -17.64
N GLN A 491 6.73 -28.50 -17.87
CA GLN A 491 7.27 -29.34 -16.79
C GLN A 491 8.78 -29.20 -16.57
N ARG A 492 9.54 -28.68 -17.55
CA ARG A 492 11.01 -28.64 -17.48
C ARG A 492 11.63 -27.26 -17.74
N GLU A 493 11.07 -26.48 -18.68
CA GLU A 493 11.73 -25.25 -19.13
C GLU A 493 11.20 -24.00 -18.40
N LYS A 494 9.88 -23.79 -18.39
CA LYS A 494 9.22 -22.66 -17.71
C LYS A 494 8.93 -22.93 -16.23
N ARG A 495 8.98 -24.18 -15.78
CA ARG A 495 8.54 -24.61 -14.43
C ARG A 495 8.98 -23.64 -13.33
N ASN A 496 8.01 -23.10 -12.59
CA ASN A 496 8.21 -22.12 -11.50
C ASN A 496 8.86 -20.78 -11.91
N LEU A 497 8.84 -20.44 -13.21
CA LEU A 497 9.34 -19.18 -13.75
C LEU A 497 8.20 -18.39 -14.40
N LEU A 498 8.29 -17.06 -14.34
CA LEU A 498 7.43 -16.15 -15.10
C LEU A 498 7.80 -16.17 -16.60
N PRO A 499 6.86 -15.99 -17.53
CA PRO A 499 7.21 -15.72 -18.91
C PRO A 499 7.92 -14.36 -19.04
N GLY A 500 9.08 -14.34 -19.68
CA GLY A 500 9.78 -13.08 -19.98
C GLY A 500 8.99 -12.17 -20.92
N ASP A 501 9.24 -10.86 -20.86
CA ASP A 501 8.47 -9.84 -21.60
C ASP A 501 8.36 -10.15 -23.10
N ARG A 502 9.49 -10.49 -23.73
CA ARG A 502 9.58 -10.77 -25.16
C ARG A 502 8.75 -12.00 -25.55
N ILE A 503 8.77 -13.05 -24.73
CA ILE A 503 8.04 -14.30 -24.99
C ILE A 503 6.55 -14.11 -24.77
N LEU A 504 6.16 -13.30 -23.77
CA LEU A 504 4.78 -12.96 -23.49
C LEU A 504 4.16 -12.17 -24.66
N ARG A 505 4.83 -11.09 -25.10
CA ARG A 505 4.42 -10.29 -26.28
C ARG A 505 4.27 -11.14 -27.54
N GLN A 506 5.21 -12.04 -27.82
CA GLN A 506 5.10 -12.93 -28.97
C GLN A 506 3.95 -13.95 -28.84
N ALA A 507 3.50 -14.25 -27.63
CA ALA A 507 2.40 -15.17 -27.36
C ALA A 507 1.02 -14.51 -27.38
N GLU A 508 0.94 -13.17 -27.39
CA GLU A 508 -0.29 -12.38 -27.32
C GLU A 508 -1.42 -12.91 -28.20
N GLU A 509 -1.23 -12.96 -29.51
CA GLU A 509 -2.24 -13.43 -30.47
C GLU A 509 -2.74 -14.84 -30.11
N ARG A 510 -1.84 -15.75 -29.74
CA ARG A 510 -2.19 -17.14 -29.39
C ARG A 510 -2.93 -17.23 -28.06
N ILE A 511 -2.61 -16.36 -27.10
CA ILE A 511 -3.31 -16.25 -25.82
C ILE A 511 -4.73 -15.73 -26.06
N LEU A 512 -4.89 -14.67 -26.85
CA LEU A 512 -6.19 -14.09 -27.19
C LEU A 512 -7.07 -15.11 -27.94
N THR A 513 -6.53 -15.81 -28.95
CA THR A 513 -7.23 -16.89 -29.65
C THR A 513 -7.66 -18.00 -28.69
N TRP A 514 -6.77 -18.43 -27.79
CA TRP A 514 -7.11 -19.45 -26.81
C TRP A 514 -8.26 -19.02 -25.89
N TRP A 515 -8.18 -17.83 -25.29
CA TRP A 515 -9.22 -17.32 -24.42
C TRP A 515 -10.57 -17.19 -25.13
N ASN A 516 -10.55 -16.73 -26.39
CA ASN A 516 -11.73 -16.67 -27.23
C ASN A 516 -12.35 -18.06 -27.45
N ASP A 517 -11.57 -19.01 -27.97
CA ASP A 517 -12.10 -20.29 -28.46
C ASP A 517 -12.42 -21.28 -27.34
N ALA A 518 -11.66 -21.23 -26.23
CA ALA A 518 -11.82 -22.14 -25.11
C ALA A 518 -12.86 -21.67 -24.08
N TYR A 519 -12.91 -20.36 -23.82
CA TYR A 519 -13.70 -19.82 -22.71
C TYR A 519 -14.83 -18.92 -23.19
N ARG A 520 -14.59 -18.02 -24.16
CA ARG A 520 -15.57 -17.05 -24.65
C ARG A 520 -16.28 -17.44 -25.95
N ALA A 521 -16.22 -18.71 -26.35
CA ALA A 521 -16.91 -19.18 -27.54
C ALA A 521 -18.42 -18.90 -27.46
N PRO A 522 -19.12 -18.64 -28.59
CA PRO A 522 -20.56 -18.44 -28.60
C PRO A 522 -21.29 -19.58 -27.87
N ASN A 523 -22.21 -19.25 -26.96
CA ASN A 523 -22.94 -20.18 -26.08
C ASN A 523 -22.11 -20.92 -25.01
N SER A 524 -20.85 -20.52 -24.79
CA SER A 524 -20.05 -21.05 -23.68
C SER A 524 -20.56 -20.52 -22.33
N VAL A 525 -20.89 -21.44 -21.43
CA VAL A 525 -21.18 -21.10 -20.02
C VAL A 525 -19.94 -20.62 -19.25
N LEU A 526 -18.74 -20.73 -19.86
CA LEU A 526 -17.46 -20.33 -19.24
C LEU A 526 -17.08 -18.89 -19.50
N GLY A 527 -17.67 -18.21 -20.50
CA GLY A 527 -17.28 -16.85 -20.87
C GLY A 527 -17.51 -15.88 -19.72
N ASP A 528 -18.69 -15.99 -19.12
CA ASP A 528 -19.11 -15.29 -17.91
C ASP A 528 -18.16 -15.48 -16.73
N ARG A 529 -17.62 -16.69 -16.56
CA ARG A 529 -16.69 -17.03 -15.48
C ARG A 529 -15.32 -16.41 -15.76
N PHE A 530 -14.83 -16.55 -16.98
CA PHE A 530 -13.56 -15.98 -17.43
C PHE A 530 -13.52 -14.46 -17.22
N THR A 531 -14.55 -13.73 -17.65
CA THR A 531 -14.64 -12.27 -17.49
C THR A 531 -14.60 -11.85 -16.03
N VAL A 532 -15.35 -12.54 -15.16
CA VAL A 532 -15.38 -12.21 -13.72
C VAL A 532 -14.04 -12.50 -13.06
N GLU A 533 -13.42 -13.65 -13.34
CA GLU A 533 -12.11 -14.02 -12.81
C GLU A 533 -11.02 -13.03 -13.27
N ALA A 534 -10.99 -12.69 -14.56
CA ALA A 534 -10.03 -11.74 -15.12
C ALA A 534 -10.18 -10.34 -14.51
N ALA A 535 -11.39 -9.80 -14.46
CA ALA A 535 -11.64 -8.46 -13.89
C ALA A 535 -11.40 -8.37 -12.38
N THR A 536 -11.51 -9.49 -11.66
CA THR A 536 -11.25 -9.53 -10.21
C THR A 536 -9.74 -9.57 -9.92
N SER A 537 -8.99 -10.38 -10.68
CA SER A 537 -7.60 -10.73 -10.37
C SER A 537 -6.56 -9.88 -11.12
N LEU A 538 -6.91 -9.28 -12.27
CA LEU A 538 -5.95 -8.53 -13.10
C LEU A 538 -6.02 -7.01 -12.87
N PRO A 539 -4.86 -6.32 -12.86
CA PRO A 539 -4.79 -4.88 -12.65
C PRO A 539 -5.27 -4.09 -13.85
N GLY A 540 -5.94 -2.96 -13.61
CA GLY A 540 -6.35 -2.03 -14.66
C GLY A 540 -7.50 -2.53 -15.55
N VAL A 541 -8.09 -3.69 -15.23
CA VAL A 541 -9.24 -4.24 -15.94
C VAL A 541 -10.52 -3.71 -15.32
N SER A 542 -11.33 -2.99 -16.10
CA SER A 542 -12.67 -2.60 -15.65
C SER A 542 -13.58 -3.81 -15.51
N SER A 543 -14.42 -3.84 -14.47
CA SER A 543 -15.48 -4.85 -14.32
C SER A 543 -16.51 -4.86 -15.45
N SER A 544 -16.56 -3.81 -16.27
CA SER A 544 -17.41 -3.69 -17.46
C SER A 544 -16.69 -3.95 -18.78
N SER A 545 -15.37 -4.19 -18.76
CA SER A 545 -14.64 -4.50 -19.98
C SER A 545 -15.08 -5.88 -20.50
N ASP A 546 -15.32 -5.95 -21.81
CA ASP A 546 -15.61 -7.18 -22.55
C ASP A 546 -14.55 -7.46 -23.64
N ARG A 547 -13.44 -6.70 -23.63
CA ARG A 547 -12.38 -6.80 -24.62
C ARG A 547 -11.25 -7.69 -24.10
N LEU A 548 -10.84 -8.68 -24.89
CA LEU A 548 -9.72 -9.55 -24.51
C LEU A 548 -8.39 -8.78 -24.39
N ASP A 549 -8.22 -7.72 -25.18
CA ASP A 549 -7.03 -6.85 -25.15
C ASP A 549 -6.82 -6.22 -23.76
N ASP A 550 -7.90 -5.81 -23.10
CA ASP A 550 -7.84 -5.19 -21.77
C ASP A 550 -7.36 -6.20 -20.73
N TYR A 551 -7.84 -7.46 -20.81
CA TYR A 551 -7.37 -8.53 -19.94
C TYR A 551 -5.91 -8.88 -20.21
N TYR A 552 -5.47 -8.87 -21.46
CA TYR A 552 -4.07 -9.10 -21.80
C TYR A 552 -3.16 -7.97 -21.30
N ALA A 553 -3.59 -6.72 -21.39
CA ALA A 553 -2.88 -5.60 -20.79
C ALA A 553 -2.76 -5.76 -19.26
N GLY A 554 -3.85 -6.16 -18.60
CA GLY A 554 -3.83 -6.49 -17.16
C GLY A 554 -2.87 -7.64 -16.82
N LEU A 555 -2.85 -8.70 -17.63
CA LEU A 555 -1.87 -9.80 -17.51
C LEU A 555 -0.44 -9.27 -17.58
N ALA A 556 -0.10 -8.44 -18.56
CA ALA A 556 1.24 -7.88 -18.73
C ALA A 556 1.67 -7.01 -17.53
N LEU A 557 0.76 -6.17 -17.03
CA LEU A 557 0.98 -5.37 -15.82
C LEU A 557 1.19 -6.25 -14.59
N GLN A 558 0.41 -7.31 -14.43
CA GLN A 558 0.56 -8.23 -13.30
C GLN A 558 1.90 -8.97 -13.33
N ARG A 559 2.37 -9.39 -14.52
CA ARG A 559 3.71 -9.98 -14.68
C ARG A 559 4.81 -9.02 -14.23
N LEU A 560 4.73 -7.74 -14.62
CA LEU A 560 5.68 -6.71 -14.17
C LEU A 560 5.68 -6.56 -12.64
N ARG A 561 4.49 -6.51 -12.02
CA ARG A 561 4.35 -6.44 -10.56
C ARG A 561 4.99 -7.64 -9.87
N LEU A 562 4.73 -8.86 -10.33
CA LEU A 562 5.31 -10.07 -9.74
C LEU A 562 6.84 -10.09 -9.87
N LYS A 563 7.37 -9.69 -11.04
CA LYS A 563 8.82 -9.57 -11.27
C LYS A 563 9.47 -8.60 -10.28
N HIS A 564 8.93 -7.39 -10.15
CA HIS A 564 9.57 -6.35 -9.34
C HIS A 564 9.32 -6.53 -7.84
N ASN A 565 8.10 -6.87 -7.44
CA ASN A 565 7.72 -6.93 -6.03
C ASN A 565 8.17 -8.24 -5.36
N GLN A 566 8.15 -9.37 -6.08
CA GLN A 566 8.53 -10.68 -5.54
C GLN A 566 9.90 -11.17 -6.03
N GLN A 567 10.60 -10.37 -6.85
CA GLN A 567 11.86 -10.77 -7.50
C GLN A 567 11.73 -12.12 -8.24
N ALA A 568 10.56 -12.39 -8.79
CA ALA A 568 10.24 -13.68 -9.41
C ALA A 568 11.13 -13.92 -10.65
N PRO A 569 11.80 -15.09 -10.74
CA PRO A 569 12.71 -15.41 -11.84
C PRO A 569 11.95 -15.63 -13.15
N GLU A 570 12.64 -15.41 -14.27
CA GLU A 570 12.04 -15.38 -15.60
C GLU A 570 12.54 -16.49 -16.51
N TRP A 571 11.63 -17.02 -17.31
CA TRP A 571 11.92 -17.88 -18.43
C TRP A 571 12.03 -17.05 -19.71
N THR A 572 13.24 -16.96 -20.27
CA THR A 572 13.53 -16.16 -21.46
C THR A 572 12.93 -16.76 -22.73
N GLY A 573 12.71 -18.07 -22.76
CA GLY A 573 12.15 -18.79 -23.90
C GLY A 573 12.98 -18.65 -25.19
N GLU A 574 14.26 -18.30 -25.08
CA GLU A 574 15.16 -17.97 -26.20
C GLU A 574 15.04 -18.86 -27.44
N PRO A 575 14.98 -20.21 -27.33
CA PRO A 575 14.87 -21.10 -28.49
C PRO A 575 13.58 -20.96 -29.30
N TYR A 576 12.59 -20.23 -28.79
CA TYR A 576 11.25 -20.11 -29.39
C TYR A 576 10.90 -18.70 -29.82
N LEU A 577 11.78 -17.72 -29.56
CA LEU A 577 11.55 -16.39 -30.10
C LEU A 577 11.77 -16.39 -31.61
N ARG A 578 10.84 -15.76 -32.32
CA ARG A 578 11.05 -15.41 -33.73
C ARG A 578 12.17 -14.36 -33.77
N LYS A 579 13.08 -14.52 -34.74
CA LYS A 579 14.15 -13.55 -35.00
C LYS A 579 13.57 -12.23 -35.48
#